data_AF-A0A5E4IZ35-F1
#
_entry.id   AF-A0A5E4IZ35-F1
#
_cell.length_a   1.000
_cell.length_b   1.000
_cell.length_c   1.000
_cell.angle_alpha   90.00
_cell.angle_beta   90.00
_cell.angle_gamma   90.00
#
_symmetry.space_group_name_H-M   'P 1'
#
loop_
_entity.id
_entity.type
_entity.pdbx_description
1 polymer ?
#
loop_
_entity_poly.entity_id
_entity_poly.type
_entity_poly.pdbx_seq_one_letter_code
_entity_poly.pdbx_strand_id
1 'polypeptide(L)' 'MIECPKCHFQFENKLTCLRCGFKWHQQKDTLPVTCANPKCKSPYWNKPRRKPKN' A
#
# COMPACT_ATOMS: atom_id res chain seq x y z
N MET A 1 -8.39 -9.70 -13.43
CA MET A 1 -9.27 -8.61 -12.97
C MET A 1 -10.15 -9.22 -11.89
N ILE A 2 -10.10 -8.74 -10.66
CA ILE A 2 -10.86 -9.35 -9.55
C ILE A 2 -12.19 -8.62 -9.47
N GLU A 3 -13.25 -9.24 -9.98
CA GLU A 3 -14.62 -8.77 -9.79
C GLU A 3 -15.12 -9.22 -8.41
N CYS A 4 -15.64 -8.28 -7.62
CA CYS A 4 -16.38 -8.62 -6.42
C CYS A 4 -17.81 -9.01 -6.83
N PRO A 5 -18.22 -10.29 -6.70
CA PRO A 5 -19.50 -10.80 -7.21
C PRO A 5 -20.73 -10.26 -6.45
N LYS A 6 -20.53 -9.45 -5.41
CA LYS A 6 -21.61 -8.85 -4.61
C LYS A 6 -21.96 -7.41 -5.00
N CYS A 7 -21.03 -6.66 -5.57
CA CYS A 7 -21.23 -5.21 -5.79
C CYS A 7 -20.66 -4.68 -7.11
N HIS A 8 -20.01 -5.51 -7.95
CA HIS A 8 -19.39 -5.11 -9.23
C HIS A 8 -18.45 -3.89 -9.12
N PHE A 9 -18.02 -3.53 -7.90
CA PHE A 9 -17.20 -2.36 -7.67
C PHE A 9 -15.73 -2.69 -7.95
N GLN A 10 -15.14 -2.02 -8.93
CA GLN A 10 -13.73 -2.17 -9.29
C GLN A 10 -12.89 -1.43 -8.25
N PHE A 11 -12.40 -2.13 -7.22
CA PHE A 11 -11.42 -1.56 -6.30
C PHE A 11 -10.01 -2.00 -6.68
N GLU A 12 -9.22 -1.07 -7.18
CA GLU A 12 -7.77 -1.23 -7.27
C GLU A 12 -7.18 -1.07 -5.86
N ASN A 13 -7.08 -2.21 -5.17
CA ASN A 13 -6.43 -2.35 -3.87
C ASN A 13 -4.90 -2.24 -3.99
N LYS A 14 -4.42 -1.21 -4.70
CA LYS A 14 -3.00 -0.92 -4.96
C LYS A 14 -2.44 -0.08 -3.83
N LEU A 15 -1.57 -0.67 -3.02
CA LEU A 15 -0.79 0.03 -2.02
C LEU A 15 0.53 0.49 -2.62
N THR A 16 0.95 1.70 -2.25
CA THR A 16 2.23 2.28 -2.63
C THR A 16 3.03 2.66 -1.39
N CYS A 17 4.29 2.23 -1.31
CA CYS A 17 5.18 2.64 -0.24
C CYS A 17 5.76 4.03 -0.50
N LEU A 18 5.52 4.98 0.40
CA LEU A 18 6.05 6.34 0.38
C LEU A 18 7.54 6.44 0.75
N ARG A 19 8.20 5.30 1.02
CA ARG A 19 9.63 5.22 1.36
C ARG A 19 10.48 4.74 0.19
N CYS A 20 10.06 3.67 -0.48
CA CYS A 20 10.79 3.03 -1.57
C CYS A 20 10.06 3.06 -2.92
N GLY A 21 8.81 3.55 -2.96
CA GLY A 21 8.01 3.60 -4.19
C GLY A 21 7.42 2.27 -4.64
N PHE A 22 7.66 1.17 -3.91
CA PHE A 22 7.14 -0.16 -4.27
C PHE A 22 5.61 -0.16 -4.28
N LYS A 23 5.01 -0.78 -5.30
CA LYS A 23 3.56 -0.92 -5.46
C LYS A 23 3.18 -2.40 -5.36
N TRP A 24 2.15 -2.71 -4.59
CA TRP A 24 1.65 -4.09 -4.46
C TRP A 24 0.14 -4.11 -4.32
N HIS A 25 -0.47 -5.24 -4.69
CA HIS A 25 -1.90 -5.47 -4.51
C HIS A 25 -2.15 -6.04 -3.11
N GLN A 26 -3.07 -5.45 -2.35
CA GLN A 26 -3.55 -6.06 -1.12
C GLN A 26 -4.66 -7.07 -1.46
N GLN A 27 -4.50 -8.29 -0.94
CA GLN A 27 -5.49 -9.36 -1.09
C GLN A 27 -6.55 -9.34 0.01
N LYS A 28 -6.28 -8.65 1.12
CA LYS A 28 -7.15 -8.52 2.28
C LYS A 28 -7.45 -7.05 2.52
N ASP A 29 -8.58 -6.76 3.17
CA ASP A 29 -8.96 -5.39 3.58
C ASP A 29 -8.07 -4.83 4.70
N THR A 30 -7.26 -5.68 5.33
CA THR A 30 -6.30 -5.29 6.35
C THR A 30 -5.02 -4.74 5.73
N LEU A 31 -4.68 -3.49 6.05
CA LEU A 31 -3.41 -2.89 5.67
C LEU A 31 -2.22 -3.65 6.26
N PRO A 32 -1.13 -3.84 5.49
CA PRO A 32 0.05 -4.51 6.01
C PRO A 32 0.74 -3.64 7.07
N VAL A 33 1.28 -4.28 8.10
CA VAL A 33 2.03 -3.60 9.17
C VAL A 33 3.32 -2.98 8.63
N THR A 34 3.93 -3.61 7.63
CA THR A 34 5.19 -3.18 7.01
C THR A 34 5.09 -3.17 5.48
N CYS A 35 6.01 -2.45 4.83
CA CYS A 35 6.12 -2.48 3.37
C CYS A 35 6.28 -3.91 2.86
N ALA A 36 5.49 -4.32 1.86
CA ALA A 36 5.58 -5.65 1.27
C ALA A 36 6.92 -5.92 0.55
N ASN A 37 7.71 -4.88 0.25
CA ASN A 37 9.04 -5.07 -0.33
C ASN A 37 10.01 -5.64 0.73
N PRO A 38 10.58 -6.85 0.52
CA PRO A 38 11.48 -7.50 1.48
C PRO A 38 12.75 -6.72 1.76
N LYS A 39 13.16 -5.80 0.86
CA LYS A 39 14.31 -4.90 1.08
C LYS A 39 13.95 -3.67 1.92
N CYS A 40 12.70 -3.23 1.91
CA CYS A 40 12.27 -2.03 2.62
C CYS A 40 11.74 -2.37 4.02
N LYS A 41 10.77 -3.28 4.10
CA LYS A 41 10.08 -3.72 5.34
C LYS A 41 9.72 -2.58 6.30
N SER A 42 9.55 -1.36 5.79
CA SER A 42 9.37 -0.20 6.64
C SER A 42 7.96 -0.22 7.23
N PRO A 43 7.79 -0.06 8.56
CA PRO A 43 6.46 0.08 9.17
C PRO A 43 5.78 1.41 8.81
N TYR A 44 6.56 2.38 8.34
CA TYR A 44 6.08 3.70 7.94
C TYR A 44 5.91 3.82 6.42
N TRP A 45 5.58 2.71 5.76
CA TRP A 45 5.41 2.66 4.32
C TRP A 45 4.26 3.55 3.83
N ASN A 46 3.24 3.76 4.66
CA ASN A 46 2.08 4.62 4.39
C ASN A 46 2.24 6.06 4.90
N LYS A 47 3.40 6.44 5.48
CA LYS A 47 3.62 7.79 6.02
C LYS A 47 4.65 8.56 5.19
N PRO A 48 4.31 9.78 4.71
CA PRO A 48 5.28 10.61 4.01
C PRO A 48 6.40 11.05 4.96
N ARG A 49 7.60 11.29 4.43
CA ARG A 49 8.68 11.91 5.21
C ARG A 49 8.24 13.32 5.60
N ARG A 50 8.42 13.70 6.87
CA ARG A 50 8.22 15.10 7.29
C ARG A 50 9.15 15.97 6.43
N LYS A 51 8.58 16.94 5.72
CA LYS A 51 9.40 17.92 5.00
C LYS A 51 10.19 18.74 6.03
N PRO A 52 11.46 19.10 5.75
CA PRO A 52 12.14 20.10 6.57
C PRO A 52 11.32 21.40 6.51
N LYS A 53 11.07 22.00 7.68
CA LYS A 53 10.53 23.37 7.74
C LYS A 53 11.65 24.28 7.26
N ASN A 54 11.52 24.80 6.05
CA ASN A 54 12.33 25.91 5.56
C ASN A 54 11.58 27.20 5.78
#